data_AF-A0A7Y9DR47-F1
#
_entry.id   AF-A0A7Y9DR47-F1
#
_cell.length_a   1.000
_cell.length_b   1.000
_cell.length_c   1.000
_cell.angle_alpha   90.00
_cell.angle_beta   90.00
_cell.angle_gamma   90.00
#
_symmetry.space_group_name_H-M   'P 1'
#
loop_
_entity.id
_entity.type
_entity.pdbx_description
1 polymer ?
#
loop_
_entity_poly.entity_id
_entity_poly.type
_entity_poly.pdbx_seq_one_letter_code
_entity_poly.pdbx_strand_id
1 'polypeptide(L)'
;MALLDGPTYPARLAVDLGLSRSNVSNHLACLRGCGLVVASVEGRQTRYDLADPHLASALRELARVVLAVSITDACLDEADALA
;
A
#
# COMPACT_ATOMS: atom_id res chain seq x y z
N MET A 1 -5.91 -1.72 -5.58
CA MET A 1 -5.16 -1.58 -4.31
C MET A 1 -5.06 -2.98 -3.71
N ALA A 2 -4.20 -3.83 -4.25
CA ALA A 2 -4.39 -5.29 -4.14
C ALA A 2 -4.48 -5.86 -2.71
N LEU A 3 -3.79 -5.29 -1.71
CA LEU A 3 -3.92 -5.70 -0.30
C LEU A 3 -5.15 -5.09 0.42
N LEU A 4 -5.64 -3.94 -0.04
CA LEU A 4 -6.89 -3.36 0.45
C LEU A 4 -8.09 -4.08 -0.15
N ASP A 5 -7.95 -4.70 -1.32
CA ASP A 5 -9.03 -5.43 -1.98
C ASP A 5 -9.22 -6.85 -1.39
N GLY A 6 -8.21 -7.38 -0.67
CA GLY A 6 -8.29 -8.64 0.08
C GLY A 6 -6.94 -9.34 0.23
N PRO A 7 -6.95 -10.58 0.75
CA PRO A 7 -5.75 -11.42 0.83
C PRO A 7 -5.13 -11.63 -0.55
N THR A 8 -3.80 -11.57 -0.65
CA THR A 8 -3.12 -11.76 -1.93
C THR A 8 -1.79 -12.49 -1.79
N TYR A 9 -1.19 -12.85 -2.93
CA TYR A 9 0.05 -13.61 -3.01
C TYR A 9 1.14 -12.75 -3.67
N PRO A 10 2.42 -12.86 -3.25
CA PRO A 10 3.52 -12.03 -3.77
C PRO A 10 3.67 -12.11 -5.29
N ALA A 11 3.49 -13.31 -5.87
CA ALA A 11 3.59 -13.52 -7.31
C ALA A 11 2.48 -12.77 -8.07
N ARG A 12 1.27 -12.68 -7.50
CA ARG A 12 0.16 -11.93 -8.08
C ARG A 12 0.37 -10.43 -7.96
N LEU A 13 0.82 -9.96 -6.79
CA LEU A 13 1.18 -8.56 -6.56
C LEU A 13 2.25 -8.05 -7.54
N ALA A 14 3.25 -8.88 -7.85
CA ALA A 14 4.28 -8.54 -8.83
C ALA A 14 3.68 -8.30 -10.23
N VAL A 15 2.72 -9.13 -10.64
CA VAL A 15 2.00 -8.95 -11.91
C VAL A 15 1.11 -7.72 -11.88
N ASP A 16 0.26 -7.59 -10.86
CA ASP A 16 -0.73 -6.51 -10.74
C ASP A 16 -0.09 -5.12 -10.64
N LEU A 17 1.11 -5.03 -10.04
CA LEU A 17 1.86 -3.77 -9.88
C LEU A 17 2.92 -3.54 -10.97
N GLY A 18 3.13 -4.50 -11.88
CA GLY A 18 4.21 -4.42 -12.88
C GLY A 18 5.62 -4.40 -12.28
N LEU A 19 5.79 -4.92 -11.06
CA LEU A 19 7.05 -4.92 -10.32
C LEU A 19 7.72 -6.29 -10.35
N SER A 20 9.04 -6.35 -10.12
CA SER A 20 9.73 -7.62 -9.96
C SER A 20 9.32 -8.33 -8.66
N ARG A 21 9.35 -9.67 -8.65
CA ARG A 21 9.04 -10.47 -7.45
C ARG A 21 9.93 -10.12 -6.25
N SER A 22 11.20 -9.83 -6.50
CA SER A 22 12.15 -9.43 -5.45
C SER A 22 11.79 -8.08 -4.85
N ASN A 23 11.39 -7.11 -5.68
CA ASN A 23 10.97 -5.78 -5.23
C ASN A 23 9.71 -5.89 -4.34
N VAL A 24 8.68 -6.63 -4.81
CA VAL A 24 7.47 -6.90 -4.00
C VAL A 24 7.81 -7.60 -2.68
N SER A 25 8.67 -8.62 -2.71
CA SER A 25 9.05 -9.35 -1.49
C SER A 25 9.76 -8.45 -0.49
N ASN A 26 10.60 -7.53 -0.95
CA ASN A 26 11.28 -6.55 -0.09
C ASN A 26 10.28 -5.61 0.59
N HIS A 27 9.32 -5.06 -0.18
CA HIS A 27 8.26 -4.22 0.40
C HIS A 27 7.39 -4.98 1.40
N LEU A 28 6.98 -6.20 1.09
CA LEU A 28 6.21 -7.05 2.00
C LEU A 28 6.97 -7.38 3.29
N ALA A 29 8.29 -7.57 3.21
CA ALA A 29 9.12 -7.75 4.40
C ALA A 29 9.14 -6.51 5.28
N CYS A 30 9.29 -5.32 4.68
CA CYS A 30 9.22 -4.04 5.39
C CYS A 30 7.85 -3.82 6.04
N LEU A 31 6.76 -3.98 5.29
CA LEU A 31 5.39 -3.84 5.79
C LEU A 31 5.09 -4.81 6.94
N ARG A 32 5.61 -6.04 6.87
CA ARG A 32 5.50 -7.03 7.96
C ARG A 32 6.31 -6.60 9.18
N GLY A 33 7.52 -6.07 8.98
CA GLY A 33 8.34 -5.50 10.06
C GLY A 33 7.69 -4.31 10.75
N CYS A 34 6.92 -3.50 10.01
CA CYS A 34 6.13 -2.40 10.54
C CYS A 34 4.79 -2.84 11.16
N GLY A 35 4.43 -4.12 11.10
CA GLY A 35 3.17 -4.63 11.64
C GLY A 35 1.93 -4.25 10.83
N LEU A 36 2.08 -3.82 9.57
CA LEU A 36 0.96 -3.41 8.70
C LEU A 36 0.34 -4.61 7.96
N VAL A 37 1.11 -5.66 7.73
CA VAL A 37 0.66 -6.89 7.07
C VAL A 37 1.05 -8.13 7.85
N VAL A 38 0.23 -9.16 7.73
CA VAL A 38 0.48 -10.49 8.29
C VAL A 38 0.68 -11.47 7.14
N ALA A 39 1.68 -12.34 7.29
CA ALA A 39 1.95 -13.42 6.36
C ALA A 39 1.48 -14.74 6.97
N SER A 40 0.63 -15.48 6.25
CA SER A 40 0.20 -16.83 6.62
C SER A 40 0.59 -17.83 5.53
N VAL A 41 0.94 -19.06 5.91
CA VAL A 41 1.27 -20.11 4.95
C VAL A 41 -0.01 -20.87 4.60
N GLU A 42 -0.34 -20.90 3.31
CA GLU A 42 -1.48 -21.61 2.76
C GLU A 42 -0.97 -22.61 1.72
N GLY A 43 -0.82 -23.87 2.16
CA GLY A 43 -0.24 -24.94 1.35
C GLY A 43 1.22 -24.65 0.98
N ARG A 44 1.48 -24.37 -0.30
CA ARG A 44 2.81 -24.04 -0.84
C ARG A 44 3.04 -22.54 -1.07
N GLN A 45 2.05 -21.71 -0.77
CA GLN A 45 2.12 -20.28 -1.02
C GLN A 45 2.01 -19.50 0.30
N THR A 46 2.62 -18.33 0.32
CA THR A 46 2.47 -17.38 1.42
C THR A 46 1.40 -16.37 1.05
N ARG A 47 0.33 -16.34 1.82
CA ARG A 47 -0.76 -15.38 1.73
C ARG A 47 -0.43 -14.18 2.60
N TYR A 48 -0.67 -12.98 2.06
CA TYR A 48 -0.49 -11.73 2.77
C TYR A 48 -1.84 -11.04 2.97
N ASP A 49 -2.06 -10.58 4.19
CA ASP A 49 -3.25 -9.89 4.66
C ASP A 49 -2.86 -8.59 5.36
N LEU A 50 -3.75 -7.60 5.40
CA LEU A 50 -3.56 -6.47 6.30
C LEU A 50 -3.70 -6.94 7.75
N ALA A 51 -2.89 -6.37 8.64
CA ALA A 51 -2.87 -6.78 10.05
C ALA A 51 -4.17 -6.43 10.79
N ASP A 52 -4.86 -5.37 10.36
CA ASP A 52 -6.10 -4.91 10.98
C ASP A 52 -7.12 -4.43 9.91
N PRO A 53 -8.38 -4.88 9.95
CA PRO A 53 -9.44 -4.33 9.10
C PRO A 53 -9.66 -2.81 9.29
N HIS A 54 -9.39 -2.24 10.47
CA HIS A 54 -9.47 -0.80 10.72
C HIS A 54 -8.40 -0.04 9.94
N LEU A 55 -7.19 -0.61 9.83
CA LEU A 55 -6.12 -0.07 8.99
C LEU A 55 -6.55 -0.04 7.52
N ALA A 56 -7.20 -1.11 7.04
CA ALA A 56 -7.74 -1.14 5.68
C ALA A 56 -8.77 -0.03 5.44
N SER A 57 -9.66 0.20 6.40
CA SER A 57 -10.65 1.28 6.33
C SER A 57 -9.98 2.66 6.30
N ALA A 58 -9.07 2.92 7.24
CA ALA A 58 -8.35 4.18 7.35
C ALA A 58 -7.53 4.49 6.09
N LEU A 59 -6.80 3.51 5.54
CA LEU A 59 -6.04 3.68 4.30
C LEU A 59 -6.94 3.97 3.09
N ARG A 60 -8.13 3.34 3.02
CA ARG A 60 -9.11 3.64 1.95
C ARG A 60 -9.66 5.06 2.08
N GLU A 61 -9.97 5.52 3.30
CA GLU A 61 -10.40 6.91 3.51
C GLU A 61 -9.29 7.92 3.18
N LEU A 62 -8.06 7.67 3.64
CA LEU A 62 -6.92 8.53 3.34
C LEU A 62 -6.71 8.66 1.82
N ALA A 63 -6.76 7.54 1.09
CA ALA A 63 -6.63 7.54 -0.36
C ALA A 63 -7.75 8.31 -1.06
N ARG A 64 -9.01 8.23 -0.55
CA ARG A 64 -10.12 9.06 -1.05
C ARG A 64 -9.83 10.54 -0.87
N VAL A 65 -9.31 10.95 0.29
CA VAL A 65 -8.97 12.35 0.56
C VAL A 65 -7.84 12.84 -0.35
N VAL A 66 -6.77 12.08 -0.50
CA VAL A 66 -5.64 12.45 -1.37
C VAL A 66 -6.06 12.51 -2.84
N LEU A 67 -6.97 11.66 -3.30
CA LEU A 67 -7.50 11.74 -4.67
C LEU A 67 -8.48 12.91 -4.86
N ALA A 68 -9.21 13.30 -3.80
CA ALA A 68 -10.08 14.47 -3.83
C ALA A 68 -9.28 15.78 -3.81
N VAL A 69 -8.15 15.80 -3.09
CA VAL A 69 -7.19 16.90 -3.11
C VAL A 69 -6.21 16.65 -4.25
N SER A 70 -6.62 17.02 -5.46
CA SER A 70 -5.63 17.22 -6.51
C SER A 70 -4.70 18.33 -6.04
N ILE A 71 -3.45 18.01 -5.68
CA ILE A 71 -2.41 19.03 -5.57
C ILE A 71 -2.20 19.55 -6.99
N THR A 72 -3.04 20.48 -7.40
CA THR A 72 -2.76 21.32 -8.56
C THR A 72 -1.61 22.22 -8.15
N ASP A 73 -0.61 22.34 -9.03
CA ASP A 73 0.57 23.22 -8.87
C ASP A 73 0.26 24.61 -8.29
N ALA A 74 -0.98 25.09 -8.42
CA ALA A 74 -1.47 26.34 -7.81
C ALA A 74 -1.29 26.46 -6.28
N CYS A 75 -1.09 25.36 -5.54
CA CYS A 75 -0.82 25.42 -4.09
C CYS A 75 0.67 25.59 -3.74
N LEU A 76 1.60 25.49 -4.71
CA LEU A 76 3.03 25.61 -4.47
C LEU A 76 3.54 27.06 -4.56
N ASP A 77 2.72 28.00 -5.05
CA ASP A 77 3.10 29.41 -5.20
C ASP A 77 3.08 30.21 -3.88
N GLU A 78 2.29 29.82 -2.88
CA GLU A 78 2.21 30.56 -1.61
C GLU A 78 3.32 30.23 -0.61
N ALA A 79 4.06 29.12 -0.79
CA ALA A 79 5.11 28.70 0.12
C ALA A 79 6.46 29.43 -0.09
N ASP A 80 6.64 30.12 -1.22
CA ASP A 80 7.87 30.86 -1.56
C ASP A 80 7.73 32.39 -1.33
N ALA A 81 6.57 32.87 -0.88
CA ALA A 81 6.32 34.29 -0.62
C ALA A 81 6.67 34.74 0.83
N LEU A 82 7.34 33.89 1.61
CA LEU A 82 7.84 34.22 2.94
C LEU A 82 9.34 33.87 3.08
N ALA A 83 10.16 34.40 2.17
CA ALA A 83 11.62 34.46 2.31
C ALA A 83 12.08 35.92 2.33
#